data_AF-A0A3B4U2U9-F1
#
_entry.id   AF-A0A3B4U2U9-F1
#
_cell.length_a   1.000
_cell.length_b   1.000
_cell.length_c   1.000
_cell.angle_alpha   90.00
_cell.angle_beta   90.00
_cell.angle_gamma   90.00
#
_symmetry.space_group_name_H-M   'P 1'
#
loop_
_entity.id
_entity.type
_entity.pdbx_description
1 polymer ?
#
loop_
_entity_poly.entity_id
_entity_poly.type
_entity_poly.pdbx_seq_one_letter_code
_entity_poly.pdbx_strand_id
1 'polypeptide(L)'
;LASKEVRVNCLDEYGMTPLMHAAYKGKADMCRLLLQHGADVNCNQHEYGYTALMFASLSGKTDITSMMLDAGAETDLVNSVGRTAAQMAAFVGQHDCVTVINNFFSRARLEYYTRPQGLEREPKLPQRLAGPLHKIIMTSNLNPVKIVMLVKENPVLVDVEALEKCYQVMDLLCEQCVKQQDMNEVLAMKMHYISCVLQKCLAFLQKQDDKLDALVKSLLRGRDSDGFPQYQEKFIRDCIRKFPYCEATLLQQLVRSIAPVEIGNNPTAFSVLTQALTGQMTFVDADYCATCGEKGADKRCSLCKAVSRRL
;
A
#
# COMPACT_ATOMS: atom_id res chain seq x y z
N LEU A 1 1.52 -20.89 -26.81
CA LEU A 1 1.06 -19.53 -27.17
C LEU A 1 1.82 -18.92 -28.36
N ALA A 2 2.88 -19.54 -28.88
CA ALA A 2 3.61 -19.04 -30.06
C ALA A 2 2.87 -19.23 -31.41
N SER A 3 1.82 -20.06 -31.45
CA SER A 3 0.95 -20.19 -32.63
C SER A 3 -0.20 -19.18 -32.57
N LYS A 4 -0.49 -18.53 -33.71
CA LYS A 4 -1.63 -17.60 -33.86
C LYS A 4 -3.00 -18.27 -33.70
N GLU A 5 -3.05 -19.59 -33.67
CA GLU A 5 -4.29 -20.36 -33.51
C GLU A 5 -4.70 -20.57 -32.05
N VAL A 6 -3.81 -20.27 -31.09
CA VAL A 6 -4.12 -20.44 -29.67
C VAL A 6 -5.06 -19.33 -29.20
N ARG A 7 -6.26 -19.71 -28.81
CA ARG A 7 -7.24 -18.79 -28.20
C ARG A 7 -6.94 -18.64 -26.71
N VAL A 8 -6.27 -17.55 -26.33
CA VAL A 8 -5.87 -17.29 -24.94
C VAL A 8 -7.06 -17.19 -23.97
N ASN A 9 -8.21 -16.76 -24.48
CA ASN A 9 -9.47 -16.61 -23.74
C ASN A 9 -10.47 -17.73 -24.04
N CYS A 10 -10.00 -18.94 -24.37
CA CYS A 10 -10.90 -20.09 -24.47
C CYS A 10 -11.57 -20.36 -23.11
N LEU A 11 -12.72 -21.01 -23.16
CA LEU A 11 -13.51 -21.32 -21.97
C LEU A 11 -13.65 -22.84 -21.86
N ASP A 12 -13.58 -23.36 -20.64
CA ASP A 12 -14.01 -24.73 -20.35
C ASP A 12 -15.53 -24.82 -20.19
N GLU A 13 -16.03 -26.01 -19.81
CA GLU A 13 -17.46 -26.27 -19.63
C GLU A 13 -18.12 -25.44 -18.52
N TYR A 14 -17.32 -24.89 -17.60
CA TYR A 14 -17.77 -24.03 -16.49
C TYR A 14 -17.55 -22.54 -16.78
N GLY A 15 -17.08 -22.19 -17.98
CA GLY A 15 -16.79 -20.81 -18.36
C GLY A 15 -15.48 -20.27 -17.77
N MET A 16 -14.57 -21.12 -17.28
CA MET A 16 -13.26 -20.67 -16.80
C MET A 16 -12.26 -20.47 -17.94
N THR A 17 -11.49 -19.37 -17.86
CA THR A 17 -10.37 -19.12 -18.76
C THR A 17 -9.08 -19.81 -18.28
N PRO A 18 -8.09 -20.04 -19.16
CA PRO A 18 -6.75 -20.46 -18.76
C PRO A 18 -6.13 -19.57 -17.67
N LEU A 19 -6.42 -18.26 -17.70
CA LEU A 19 -5.91 -17.31 -16.71
C LEU A 19 -6.51 -17.56 -15.32
N MET A 20 -7.82 -17.84 -15.25
CA MET A 20 -8.50 -18.20 -14.00
C MET A 20 -7.92 -19.47 -13.40
N HIS A 21 -7.72 -20.51 -14.22
CA HIS A 21 -7.07 -21.76 -13.79
C HIS A 21 -5.65 -21.51 -13.26
N ALA A 22 -4.83 -20.75 -13.99
CA ALA A 22 -3.48 -20.42 -13.57
C ALA A 22 -3.46 -19.63 -12.25
N ALA A 23 -4.37 -18.66 -12.09
CA ALA A 23 -4.50 -17.85 -10.89
C ALA A 23 -4.90 -18.69 -9.68
N TYR A 24 -5.93 -19.53 -9.81
CA TYR A 24 -6.39 -20.41 -8.74
C TYR A 24 -5.31 -21.41 -8.31
N LYS A 25 -4.56 -21.97 -9.28
CA LYS A 25 -3.48 -22.93 -9.02
C LYS A 25 -2.16 -22.29 -8.58
N GLY A 26 -2.10 -20.96 -8.41
CA GLY A 26 -0.91 -20.28 -7.94
C GLY A 26 0.26 -20.29 -8.93
N LYS A 27 0.00 -20.32 -10.25
CA LYS A 27 1.02 -20.44 -11.30
C LYS A 27 1.40 -19.08 -11.88
N ALA A 28 2.19 -18.31 -11.12
CA ALA A 28 2.58 -16.94 -11.48
C ALA A 28 3.19 -16.79 -12.89
N ASP A 29 4.07 -17.70 -13.32
CA ASP A 29 4.67 -17.65 -14.66
C ASP A 29 3.63 -17.84 -15.77
N MET A 30 2.64 -18.72 -15.56
CA MET A 30 1.55 -18.94 -16.51
C MET A 30 0.62 -17.74 -16.55
N CYS A 31 0.28 -17.14 -15.40
CA CYS A 31 -0.49 -15.90 -15.35
C CYS A 31 0.21 -14.80 -16.15
N ARG A 32 1.51 -14.60 -15.92
CA ARG A 32 2.31 -13.59 -16.62
C ARG A 32 2.29 -13.81 -18.13
N LEU A 33 2.54 -15.05 -18.56
CA LEU A 33 2.54 -15.41 -19.97
C LEU A 33 1.17 -15.17 -20.62
N LEU A 34 0.09 -15.59 -19.97
CA LEU A 34 -1.27 -15.41 -20.50
C LEU A 34 -1.64 -13.92 -20.63
N LEU A 35 -1.35 -13.12 -19.61
CA LEU A 35 -1.58 -11.66 -19.64
C LEU A 35 -0.77 -10.97 -20.74
N GLN A 36 0.50 -11.34 -20.93
CA GLN A 36 1.33 -10.83 -22.04
C GLN A 36 0.76 -11.14 -23.43
N HIS A 37 -0.03 -12.21 -23.54
CA HIS A 37 -0.71 -12.63 -24.77
C HIS A 37 -2.17 -12.14 -24.86
N GLY A 38 -2.56 -11.16 -24.04
CA GLY A 38 -3.88 -10.52 -24.13
C GLY A 38 -5.01 -11.30 -23.47
N ALA A 39 -4.70 -12.09 -22.44
CA ALA A 39 -5.74 -12.70 -21.61
C ALA A 39 -6.63 -11.61 -20.99
N ASP A 40 -7.94 -11.80 -21.07
CA ASP A 40 -8.93 -10.92 -20.46
C ASP A 40 -8.99 -11.18 -18.95
N VAL A 41 -8.43 -10.24 -18.18
CA VAL A 41 -8.37 -10.32 -16.71
C VAL A 41 -9.75 -10.16 -16.06
N ASN A 42 -10.68 -9.47 -16.73
CA ASN A 42 -12.03 -9.18 -16.23
C ASN A 42 -13.09 -10.10 -16.81
N CYS A 43 -12.70 -11.16 -17.54
CA CYS A 43 -13.63 -12.19 -17.99
C CYS A 43 -14.45 -12.70 -16.80
N ASN A 44 -15.77 -12.75 -16.96
CA ASN A 44 -16.73 -13.12 -15.92
C ASN A 44 -17.69 -14.22 -16.38
N GLN A 45 -17.33 -14.97 -17.43
CA GLN A 45 -18.17 -16.01 -18.03
C GLN A 45 -18.24 -17.30 -17.22
N HIS A 46 -17.47 -17.40 -16.14
CA HIS A 46 -17.58 -18.50 -15.19
C HIS A 46 -19.02 -18.65 -14.69
N GLU A 47 -19.49 -19.87 -14.46
CA GLU A 47 -20.89 -20.16 -14.09
C GLU A 47 -21.37 -19.40 -12.84
N TYR A 48 -20.45 -19.02 -11.94
CA TYR A 48 -20.73 -18.21 -10.75
C TYR A 48 -20.24 -16.76 -10.85
N GLY A 49 -19.82 -16.30 -12.03
CA GLY A 49 -19.33 -14.94 -12.26
C GLY A 49 -17.97 -14.64 -11.62
N TYR A 50 -17.10 -15.64 -11.48
CA TYR A 50 -15.78 -15.45 -10.86
C TYR A 50 -14.80 -14.90 -11.88
N THR A 51 -14.02 -13.88 -11.48
CA THR A 51 -12.96 -13.28 -12.30
C THR A 51 -11.59 -13.86 -11.95
N ALA A 52 -10.57 -13.55 -12.76
CA ALA A 52 -9.20 -13.97 -12.46
C ALA A 52 -8.69 -13.41 -11.11
N LEU A 53 -9.10 -12.18 -10.74
CA LEU A 53 -8.75 -11.58 -9.45
C LEU A 53 -9.37 -12.32 -8.27
N MET A 54 -10.63 -12.80 -8.40
CA MET A 54 -11.27 -13.61 -7.35
C MET A 54 -10.55 -14.94 -7.14
N PHE A 55 -10.15 -15.62 -8.21
CA PHE A 55 -9.36 -16.85 -8.12
C PHE A 55 -7.95 -16.62 -7.55
N ALA A 56 -7.28 -15.54 -7.96
CA ALA A 56 -5.99 -15.14 -7.37
C ALA A 56 -6.12 -14.90 -5.85
N SER A 57 -7.19 -14.22 -5.45
CA SER A 57 -7.52 -13.91 -4.05
C SER A 57 -7.76 -15.16 -3.21
N LEU A 58 -8.50 -16.13 -3.75
CA LEU A 58 -8.74 -17.43 -3.12
C LEU A 58 -7.46 -18.26 -2.98
N SER A 59 -6.51 -18.14 -3.91
CA SER A 59 -5.24 -18.87 -3.85
C SER A 59 -4.30 -18.40 -2.73
N GLY A 60 -4.52 -17.20 -2.19
CA GLY A 60 -3.64 -16.57 -1.19
C GLY A 60 -2.32 -16.03 -1.75
N LYS A 61 -2.12 -16.03 -3.07
CA LYS A 61 -0.88 -15.63 -3.73
C LYS A 61 -0.89 -14.14 -4.06
N THR A 62 -0.31 -13.33 -3.17
CA THR A 62 -0.29 -11.85 -3.30
C THR A 62 0.42 -11.33 -4.54
N ASP A 63 1.41 -12.06 -5.04
CA ASP A 63 2.12 -11.77 -6.28
C ASP A 63 1.20 -11.91 -7.51
N ILE A 64 0.37 -12.97 -7.53
CA ILE A 64 -0.64 -13.17 -8.58
C ILE A 64 -1.78 -12.16 -8.45
N THR A 65 -2.25 -11.89 -7.22
CA THR A 65 -3.25 -10.85 -6.96
C THR A 65 -2.77 -9.49 -7.48
N SER A 66 -1.53 -9.11 -7.18
CA SER A 66 -0.91 -7.87 -7.69
C SER A 66 -0.82 -7.89 -9.21
N MET A 67 -0.47 -9.02 -9.82
CA MET A 67 -0.38 -9.16 -11.27
C MET A 67 -1.73 -8.98 -11.97
N MET A 68 -2.83 -9.49 -11.40
CA MET A 68 -4.18 -9.25 -11.93
C MET A 68 -4.53 -7.76 -11.86
N LEU A 69 -4.25 -7.11 -10.74
CA LEU A 69 -4.51 -5.68 -10.55
C LEU A 69 -3.68 -4.80 -11.50
N ASP A 70 -2.39 -5.13 -11.68
CA ASP A 70 -1.52 -4.46 -12.65
C ASP A 70 -1.99 -4.64 -14.10
N ALA A 71 -2.67 -5.76 -14.40
CA ALA A 71 -3.30 -6.01 -15.68
C ALA A 71 -4.67 -5.31 -15.86
N GLY A 72 -5.13 -4.54 -14.87
CA GLY A 72 -6.38 -3.80 -14.93
C GLY A 72 -7.60 -4.55 -14.39
N ALA A 73 -7.39 -5.53 -13.50
CA ALA A 73 -8.51 -6.19 -12.84
C ALA A 73 -9.38 -5.21 -12.06
N GLU A 74 -10.69 -5.26 -12.29
CA GLU A 74 -11.69 -4.49 -11.56
C GLU A 74 -11.92 -5.08 -10.16
N THR A 75 -11.84 -4.24 -9.13
CA THR A 75 -11.91 -4.66 -7.73
C THR A 75 -13.32 -4.73 -7.16
N ASP A 76 -14.27 -4.09 -7.84
CA ASP A 76 -15.67 -3.92 -7.50
C ASP A 76 -16.60 -4.90 -8.20
N LEU A 77 -16.11 -5.67 -9.18
CA LEU A 77 -16.86 -6.78 -9.76
C LEU A 77 -17.28 -7.78 -8.67
N VAL A 78 -18.54 -8.22 -8.75
CA VAL A 78 -19.14 -9.18 -7.82
C VAL A 78 -19.54 -10.46 -8.53
N ASN A 79 -19.39 -11.57 -7.83
CA ASN A 79 -19.85 -12.88 -8.28
C ASN A 79 -21.38 -13.04 -8.09
N SER A 80 -21.91 -14.22 -8.41
CA SER A 80 -23.35 -14.54 -8.30
C SER A 80 -23.95 -14.42 -6.89
N VAL A 81 -23.11 -14.39 -5.84
CA VAL A 81 -23.54 -14.18 -4.45
C VAL A 81 -23.22 -12.77 -3.94
N GLY A 82 -22.91 -11.84 -4.84
CA GLY A 82 -22.69 -10.43 -4.51
C GLY A 82 -21.37 -10.15 -3.77
N ARG A 83 -20.34 -10.98 -3.98
CA ARG A 83 -19.04 -10.83 -3.29
C ARG A 83 -17.94 -10.37 -4.24
N THR A 84 -17.16 -9.38 -3.78
CA THR A 84 -15.94 -8.92 -4.47
C THR A 84 -14.75 -9.83 -4.16
N ALA A 85 -13.67 -9.71 -4.94
CA ALA A 85 -12.44 -10.47 -4.72
C ALA A 85 -11.84 -10.27 -3.31
N ALA A 86 -11.84 -9.04 -2.78
CA ALA A 86 -11.38 -8.75 -1.42
C ALA A 86 -12.26 -9.43 -0.36
N GLN A 87 -13.59 -9.43 -0.54
CA GLN A 87 -14.51 -10.10 0.39
C GLN A 87 -14.34 -11.62 0.34
N MET A 88 -14.08 -12.19 -0.84
CA MET A 88 -13.76 -13.60 -0.99
C MET A 88 -12.45 -13.96 -0.28
N ALA A 89 -11.38 -13.19 -0.47
CA ALA A 89 -10.13 -13.36 0.27
C ALA A 89 -10.35 -13.30 1.78
N ALA A 90 -11.11 -12.33 2.27
CA ALA A 90 -11.43 -12.20 3.69
C ALA A 90 -12.16 -13.44 4.24
N PHE A 91 -13.13 -13.97 3.48
CA PHE A 91 -13.91 -15.15 3.89
C PHE A 91 -13.04 -16.40 4.10
N VAL A 92 -11.99 -16.56 3.29
CA VAL A 92 -11.04 -17.69 3.42
C VAL A 92 -9.77 -17.34 4.21
N GLY A 93 -9.73 -16.19 4.90
CA GLY A 93 -8.60 -15.78 5.75
C GLY A 93 -7.36 -15.30 5.01
N GLN A 94 -7.45 -14.98 3.71
CA GLN A 94 -6.33 -14.50 2.88
C GLN A 94 -6.11 -13.00 3.06
N HIS A 95 -5.85 -12.57 4.29
CA HIS A 95 -5.77 -11.16 4.69
C HIS A 95 -4.73 -10.35 3.90
N ASP A 96 -3.59 -10.94 3.54
CA ASP A 96 -2.58 -10.23 2.75
C ASP A 96 -3.09 -9.90 1.34
N CYS A 97 -3.92 -10.76 0.73
CA CYS A 97 -4.58 -10.46 -0.55
C CYS A 97 -5.62 -9.34 -0.39
N VAL A 98 -6.36 -9.32 0.72
CA VAL A 98 -7.29 -8.22 1.06
C VAL A 98 -6.53 -6.89 1.14
N THR A 99 -5.40 -6.88 1.86
CA THR A 99 -4.55 -5.69 1.98
C THR A 99 -4.04 -5.24 0.62
N VAL A 100 -3.54 -6.16 -0.24
CA VAL A 100 -3.08 -5.85 -1.59
C VAL A 100 -4.19 -5.20 -2.43
N ILE A 101 -5.39 -5.78 -2.45
CA ILE A 101 -6.52 -5.26 -3.23
C ILE A 101 -6.94 -3.89 -2.72
N ASN A 102 -7.19 -3.75 -1.42
CA ASN A 102 -7.70 -2.51 -0.84
C ASN A 102 -6.70 -1.36 -0.89
N ASN A 103 -5.39 -1.66 -0.94
CA ASN A 103 -4.33 -0.66 -1.03
C ASN A 103 -3.76 -0.51 -2.44
N PHE A 104 -4.35 -1.16 -3.44
CA PHE A 104 -3.82 -1.11 -4.80
C PHE A 104 -3.87 0.29 -5.36
N PHE A 105 -2.73 0.73 -5.90
CA PHE A 105 -2.61 1.98 -6.62
C PHE A 105 -1.98 1.70 -7.97
N SER A 106 -2.73 1.89 -9.06
CA SER A 106 -2.21 1.59 -10.39
C SER A 106 -1.07 2.52 -10.75
N ARG A 107 -0.01 1.95 -11.34
CA ARG A 107 1.12 2.74 -11.81
C ARG A 107 0.72 3.76 -12.87
N ALA A 108 -0.24 3.42 -13.73
CA ALA A 108 -0.76 4.33 -14.76
C ALA A 108 -1.35 5.62 -14.16
N ARG A 109 -1.99 5.56 -12.99
CA ARG A 109 -2.48 6.75 -12.27
C ARG A 109 -1.34 7.67 -11.85
N LEU A 110 -0.19 7.12 -11.45
CA LEU A 110 0.99 7.94 -11.12
C LEU A 110 1.63 8.52 -12.37
N GLU A 111 1.68 7.74 -13.45
CA GLU A 111 2.29 8.14 -14.73
C GLU A 111 1.57 9.33 -15.37
N TYR A 112 0.30 9.59 -15.04
CA TYR A 112 -0.40 10.84 -15.39
C TYR A 112 0.40 12.09 -15.02
N TYR A 113 1.07 12.10 -13.86
CA TYR A 113 1.86 13.22 -13.36
C TYR A 113 3.25 13.32 -14.00
N THR A 114 3.65 12.29 -14.75
CA THR A 114 4.96 12.25 -15.44
C THR A 114 4.98 12.94 -16.78
N ARG A 115 3.84 13.49 -17.19
CA ARG A 115 3.65 14.23 -18.43
C ARG A 115 3.07 15.61 -18.09
N PRO A 116 3.48 16.68 -18.78
CA PRO A 116 2.83 17.98 -18.64
C PRO A 116 1.33 17.88 -19.00
N GLN A 117 0.48 18.58 -18.25
CA GLN A 117 -0.96 18.59 -18.46
C GLN A 117 -1.46 20.00 -18.77
N GLY A 118 -2.39 20.13 -19.72
CA GLY A 118 -2.99 21.43 -20.07
C GLY A 118 -1.95 22.47 -20.53
N LEU A 119 -1.80 23.54 -19.74
CA LEU A 119 -0.87 24.65 -20.00
C LEU A 119 0.49 24.50 -19.30
N GLU A 120 0.73 23.39 -18.60
CA GLU A 120 1.97 23.13 -17.88
C GLU A 120 3.13 22.91 -18.86
N ARG A 121 4.29 23.51 -18.55
CA ARG A 121 5.52 23.34 -19.35
C ARG A 121 6.35 22.14 -18.94
N GLU A 122 6.23 21.73 -17.68
CA GLU A 122 6.99 20.64 -17.08
C GLU A 122 6.07 19.66 -16.37
N PRO A 123 6.42 18.37 -16.30
CA PRO A 123 5.66 17.39 -15.53
C PRO A 123 5.78 17.65 -14.03
N LYS A 124 4.68 17.46 -13.29
CA LYS A 124 4.68 17.55 -11.82
C LYS A 124 5.57 16.52 -11.16
N LEU A 125 5.75 15.35 -11.78
CA LEU A 125 6.62 14.27 -11.33
C LEU A 125 7.63 13.89 -12.42
N PRO A 126 8.94 14.05 -12.22
CA PRO A 126 9.94 13.48 -13.14
C PRO A 126 9.72 11.98 -13.38
N GLN A 127 9.81 11.52 -14.63
CA GLN A 127 9.55 10.11 -14.99
C GLN A 127 10.40 9.11 -14.19
N ARG A 128 11.65 9.46 -13.88
CA ARG A 128 12.57 8.67 -13.05
C ARG A 128 12.06 8.42 -11.62
N LEU A 129 11.14 9.24 -11.12
CA LEU A 129 10.56 9.13 -9.77
C LEU A 129 9.31 8.26 -9.72
N ALA A 130 8.68 7.95 -10.86
CA ALA A 130 7.45 7.16 -10.89
C ALA A 130 7.63 5.78 -10.25
N GLY A 131 8.70 5.05 -10.61
CA GLY A 131 8.99 3.74 -10.02
C GLY A 131 9.27 3.81 -8.51
N PRO A 132 10.24 4.62 -8.05
CA PRO A 132 10.53 4.78 -6.62
C PRO A 132 9.33 5.21 -5.77
N LEU A 133 8.54 6.19 -6.25
CA LEU A 133 7.37 6.69 -5.53
C LEU A 133 6.23 5.65 -5.52
N HIS A 134 5.96 4.98 -6.64
CA HIS A 134 5.00 3.87 -6.71
C HIS A 134 5.34 2.75 -5.71
N LYS A 135 6.63 2.42 -5.56
CA LYS A 135 7.09 1.45 -4.56
C LYS A 135 6.75 1.89 -3.13
N ILE A 136 6.87 3.18 -2.81
CA ILE A 136 6.47 3.72 -1.50
C ILE A 136 4.95 3.64 -1.32
N ILE A 137 4.17 4.06 -2.33
CA ILE A 137 2.70 3.99 -2.30
C ILE A 137 2.19 2.57 -2.06
N MET A 138 2.80 1.59 -2.73
CA MET A 138 2.40 0.18 -2.66
C MET A 138 2.88 -0.53 -1.38
N THR A 139 3.68 0.12 -0.51
CA THR A 139 4.07 -0.51 0.76
C THR A 139 2.83 -0.72 1.65
N SER A 140 2.74 -1.89 2.26
CA SER A 140 1.74 -2.20 3.30
C SER A 140 2.24 -1.85 4.70
N ASN A 141 3.56 -1.80 4.89
CA ASN A 141 4.18 -1.41 6.15
C ASN A 141 4.26 0.12 6.24
N LEU A 142 3.32 0.70 6.98
CA LEU A 142 3.17 2.14 7.18
C LEU A 142 4.03 2.69 8.31
N ASN A 143 4.97 1.90 8.85
CA ASN A 143 5.86 2.41 9.87
C ASN A 143 6.71 3.55 9.28
N PRO A 144 6.79 4.74 9.93
CA PRO A 144 7.50 5.87 9.35
C PRO A 144 9.00 5.57 9.15
N VAL A 145 9.60 4.73 10.00
CA VAL A 145 10.99 4.28 9.83
C VAL A 145 11.14 3.49 8.52
N LYS A 146 10.19 2.61 8.19
CA LYS A 146 10.22 1.84 6.94
C LYS A 146 10.17 2.75 5.71
N ILE A 147 9.29 3.76 5.72
CA ILE A 147 9.17 4.71 4.62
C ILE A 147 10.43 5.57 4.50
N VAL A 148 11.00 6.04 5.62
CA VAL A 148 12.28 6.77 5.63
C VAL A 148 13.42 5.92 5.06
N MET A 149 13.46 4.62 5.40
CA MET A 149 14.45 3.70 4.84
C MET A 149 14.27 3.52 3.32
N LEU A 150 13.04 3.42 2.81
CA LEU A 150 12.79 3.36 1.35
C LEU A 150 13.28 4.62 0.63
N VAL A 151 13.12 5.80 1.23
CA VAL A 151 13.68 7.06 0.71
C VAL A 151 15.21 7.02 0.75
N LYS A 152 15.79 6.66 1.90
CA LYS A 152 17.24 6.62 2.13
C LYS A 152 17.96 5.66 1.18
N GLU A 153 17.38 4.50 0.90
CA GLU A 153 17.96 3.46 0.04
C GLU A 153 17.89 3.80 -1.45
N ASN A 154 17.13 4.83 -1.84
CA ASN A 154 16.99 5.24 -3.24
C ASN A 154 17.75 6.55 -3.52
N PRO A 155 18.84 6.51 -4.33
CA PRO A 155 19.65 7.71 -4.61
C PRO A 155 18.90 8.87 -5.27
N VAL A 156 17.78 8.59 -5.96
CA VAL A 156 16.97 9.62 -6.61
C VAL A 156 16.02 10.30 -5.62
N LEU A 157 15.61 9.62 -4.55
CA LEU A 157 14.67 10.16 -3.55
C LEU A 157 15.36 10.97 -2.44
N VAL A 158 16.67 10.83 -2.27
CA VAL A 158 17.44 11.65 -1.30
C VAL A 158 17.78 13.04 -1.84
N ASP A 159 17.48 13.32 -3.10
CA ASP A 159 17.57 14.66 -3.69
C ASP A 159 16.39 15.53 -3.20
N VAL A 160 16.69 16.75 -2.78
CA VAL A 160 15.73 17.66 -2.12
C VAL A 160 14.61 18.07 -3.08
N GLU A 161 14.96 18.47 -4.31
CA GLU A 161 13.98 18.91 -5.31
C GLU A 161 13.11 17.73 -5.78
N ALA A 162 13.73 16.56 -5.98
CA ALA A 162 13.03 15.35 -6.34
C ALA A 162 12.00 14.93 -5.26
N LEU A 163 12.41 14.93 -3.99
CA LEU A 163 11.53 14.57 -2.88
C LEU A 163 10.41 15.59 -2.66
N GLU A 164 10.68 16.86 -2.92
CA GLU A 164 9.68 17.92 -2.92
C GLU A 164 8.56 17.62 -3.95
N LYS A 165 8.93 17.31 -5.20
CA LYS A 165 7.96 16.91 -6.23
C LYS A 165 7.18 15.64 -5.82
N CYS A 166 7.83 14.69 -5.14
CA CYS A 166 7.15 13.48 -4.66
C CYS A 166 6.05 13.78 -3.65
N TYR A 167 6.30 14.57 -2.60
CA TYR A 167 5.26 14.84 -1.60
C TYR A 167 4.14 15.73 -2.16
N GLN A 168 4.47 16.69 -3.05
CA GLN A 168 3.46 17.52 -3.72
C GLN A 168 2.49 16.66 -4.56
N VAL A 169 3.01 15.63 -5.24
CA VAL A 169 2.17 14.66 -5.97
C VAL A 169 1.35 13.79 -5.01
N MET A 170 1.85 13.48 -3.81
CA MET A 170 1.05 12.80 -2.78
C MET A 170 -0.10 13.67 -2.29
N ASP A 171 0.10 14.98 -2.12
CA ASP A 171 -0.96 15.90 -1.73
C ASP A 171 -2.05 15.98 -2.82
N LEU A 172 -1.65 16.05 -4.10
CA LEU A 172 -2.59 16.00 -5.23
C LEU A 172 -3.34 14.68 -5.31
N LEU A 173 -2.67 13.55 -5.08
CA LEU A 173 -3.31 12.24 -5.08
C LEU A 173 -4.28 12.08 -3.91
N CYS A 174 -3.95 12.61 -2.73
CA CYS A 174 -4.85 12.69 -1.59
C CYS A 174 -6.13 13.44 -1.97
N GLU A 175 -5.99 14.63 -2.58
CA GLU A 175 -7.12 15.44 -3.01
C GLU A 175 -7.98 14.74 -4.07
N GLN A 176 -7.36 14.07 -5.04
CA GLN A 176 -8.09 13.30 -6.05
C GLN A 176 -8.89 12.15 -5.44
N CYS A 177 -8.37 11.46 -4.43
CA CYS A 177 -9.10 10.36 -3.78
C CYS A 177 -10.37 10.85 -3.05
N VAL A 178 -10.42 12.12 -2.67
CA VAL A 178 -11.60 12.74 -2.03
C VAL A 178 -12.59 13.29 -3.04
N LYS A 179 -12.12 13.80 -4.18
CA LYS A 179 -12.97 14.39 -5.23
C LYS A 179 -13.66 13.35 -6.13
N GLN A 180 -13.25 12.09 -6.10
CA GLN A 180 -13.89 11.03 -6.87
C GLN A 180 -15.31 10.76 -6.36
N GLN A 181 -16.19 10.30 -7.27
CA GLN A 181 -17.61 10.07 -6.99
C GLN A 181 -17.83 9.14 -5.78
N ASP A 182 -16.91 8.19 -5.59
CA ASP A 182 -16.77 7.40 -4.38
C ASP A 182 -15.49 7.82 -3.66
N MET A 183 -15.64 8.61 -2.58
CA MET A 183 -14.51 9.06 -1.77
C MET A 183 -13.76 7.85 -1.20
N ASN A 184 -12.51 7.65 -1.66
CA ASN A 184 -11.66 6.61 -1.13
C ASN A 184 -10.86 7.16 0.07
N GLU A 185 -11.51 7.26 1.23
CA GLU A 185 -10.93 7.81 2.45
C GLU A 185 -9.65 7.09 2.88
N VAL A 186 -9.61 5.77 2.72
CA VAL A 186 -8.45 4.92 3.05
C VAL A 186 -7.24 5.34 2.22
N LEU A 187 -7.41 5.42 0.90
CA LEU A 187 -6.33 5.81 0.00
C LEU A 187 -5.93 7.28 0.23
N ALA A 188 -6.90 8.17 0.45
CA ALA A 188 -6.64 9.57 0.76
C ALA A 188 -5.78 9.73 2.03
N MET A 189 -6.18 9.09 3.14
CA MET A 189 -5.43 9.10 4.39
C MET A 189 -4.04 8.50 4.22
N LYS A 190 -3.89 7.44 3.43
CA LYS A 190 -2.59 6.84 3.10
C LYS A 190 -1.69 7.80 2.32
N MET A 191 -2.20 8.46 1.27
CA MET A 191 -1.42 9.44 0.49
C MET A 191 -0.98 10.62 1.35
N HIS A 192 -1.89 11.14 2.18
CA HIS A 192 -1.58 12.19 3.15
C HIS A 192 -0.50 11.77 4.15
N TYR A 193 -0.64 10.57 4.73
CA TYR A 193 0.33 10.07 5.69
C TYR A 193 1.72 9.89 5.06
N ILE A 194 1.80 9.32 3.84
CA ILE A 194 3.05 9.23 3.08
C ILE A 194 3.61 10.63 2.83
N SER A 195 2.79 11.58 2.38
CA SER A 195 3.19 12.98 2.19
C SER A 195 3.83 13.57 3.45
N CYS A 196 3.20 13.40 4.62
CA CYS A 196 3.74 13.86 5.89
C CYS A 196 5.13 13.27 6.20
N VAL A 197 5.34 11.99 5.92
CA VAL A 197 6.65 11.32 6.11
C VAL A 197 7.69 11.86 5.12
N LEU A 198 7.32 12.07 3.85
CA LEU A 198 8.23 12.62 2.85
C LEU A 198 8.61 14.08 3.17
N GLN A 199 7.66 14.91 3.60
CA GLN A 199 7.93 16.26 4.10
C GLN A 199 8.87 16.25 5.30
N LYS A 200 8.73 15.27 6.19
CA LYS A 200 9.64 15.10 7.33
C LYS A 200 11.05 14.72 6.88
N CYS A 201 11.18 13.83 5.90
CA CYS A 201 12.46 13.49 5.27
C CYS A 201 13.11 14.74 4.64
N LEU A 202 12.33 15.52 3.88
CA LEU A 202 12.78 16.75 3.23
C LEU A 202 13.35 17.76 4.24
N ALA A 203 12.62 18.01 5.34
CA ALA A 203 13.04 18.93 6.39
C ALA A 203 14.36 18.51 7.07
N PHE A 204 14.69 17.22 7.07
CA PHE A 204 15.98 16.71 7.55
C PHE A 204 17.08 16.80 6.49
N LEU A 205 16.76 16.50 5.23
CA LEU A 205 17.69 16.62 4.11
C LEU A 205 18.20 18.05 3.90
N GLN A 206 17.35 19.05 4.18
CA GLN A 206 17.71 20.48 4.07
C GLN A 206 18.67 20.98 5.16
N LYS A 207 18.80 20.28 6.31
CA LYS A 207 19.55 20.78 7.48
C LYS A 207 21.06 20.47 7.49
N GLN A 208 21.60 19.86 6.44
CA GLN A 208 23.03 19.51 6.24
C GLN A 208 23.78 19.00 7.50
N ASP A 209 23.41 17.82 8.02
CA ASP A 209 24.34 16.86 8.66
C ASP A 209 23.60 15.51 8.91
N ASP A 210 24.26 14.36 8.70
CA ASP A 210 23.76 12.98 8.89
C ASP A 210 22.26 12.72 8.53
N LYS A 211 21.89 13.25 7.35
CA LYS A 211 20.57 13.45 6.70
C LYS A 211 19.39 12.65 7.27
N LEU A 212 19.24 11.38 6.88
CA LEU A 212 18.07 10.56 7.22
C LEU A 212 18.34 9.59 8.37
N ASP A 213 19.61 9.31 8.66
CA ASP A 213 20.02 8.50 9.81
C ASP A 213 19.64 9.18 11.13
N ALA A 214 19.79 10.50 11.22
CA ALA A 214 19.32 11.26 12.37
C ALA A 214 17.79 11.18 12.54
N LEU A 215 17.03 11.19 11.44
CA LEU A 215 15.57 11.02 11.48
C LEU A 215 15.20 9.62 11.97
N VAL A 216 15.83 8.57 11.43
CA VAL A 216 15.62 7.18 11.88
C VAL A 216 15.94 7.03 13.36
N LYS A 217 17.10 7.53 13.81
CA LYS A 217 17.49 7.52 15.24
C LYS A 217 16.44 8.24 16.11
N SER A 218 15.92 9.38 15.65
CA SER A 218 14.90 10.14 16.37
C SER A 218 13.56 9.39 16.46
N LEU A 219 13.13 8.74 15.38
CA LEU A 219 11.92 7.93 15.34
C LEU A 219 12.01 6.65 16.19
N LEU A 220 13.23 6.16 16.42
CA LEU A 220 13.48 4.96 17.22
C LEU A 220 13.80 5.26 18.69
N ARG A 221 14.04 6.52 19.04
CA ARG A 221 14.41 6.89 20.40
C ARG A 221 13.26 6.62 21.36
N GLY A 222 13.46 5.59 22.18
CA GLY A 222 12.55 5.22 23.26
C GLY A 222 12.63 6.16 24.46
N ARG A 223 11.56 6.20 25.25
CA ARG A 223 11.57 6.82 26.58
C ARG A 223 12.38 5.97 27.56
N ASP A 224 13.03 6.61 28.54
CA ASP A 224 13.95 5.93 29.45
C ASP A 224 13.28 4.83 30.30
N SER A 225 11.98 4.96 30.56
CA SER A 225 11.23 4.03 31.43
C SER A 225 10.99 2.65 30.81
N ASP A 226 10.65 2.57 29.53
CA ASP A 226 10.22 1.32 28.88
C ASP A 226 10.59 1.23 27.39
N GLY A 227 11.34 2.19 26.86
CA GLY A 227 11.73 2.21 25.45
C GLY A 227 10.63 2.62 24.46
N PHE A 228 9.45 3.06 24.89
CA PHE A 228 8.37 3.48 23.98
C PHE A 228 8.79 4.67 23.10
N PRO A 229 8.64 4.62 21.76
CA PRO A 229 9.10 5.66 20.84
C PRO A 229 8.16 6.87 20.81
N GLN A 230 8.20 7.70 21.86
CA GLN A 230 7.28 8.84 22.04
C GLN A 230 7.27 9.82 20.86
N TYR A 231 8.43 10.07 20.24
CA TYR A 231 8.52 10.98 19.11
C TYR A 231 7.81 10.43 17.86
N GLN A 232 7.93 9.12 17.61
CA GLN A 232 7.22 8.45 16.52
C GLN A 232 5.71 8.52 16.73
N GLU A 233 5.24 8.20 17.94
CA GLU A 233 3.82 8.25 18.29
C GLU A 233 3.25 9.67 18.12
N LYS A 234 3.94 10.70 18.63
CA LYS A 234 3.55 12.11 18.44
C LYS A 234 3.48 12.48 16.96
N PHE A 235 4.50 12.09 16.19
CA PHE A 235 4.55 12.37 14.77
C PHE A 235 3.37 11.75 14.03
N ILE A 236 3.01 10.49 14.29
CA ILE A 236 1.87 9.82 13.64
C ILE A 236 0.56 10.50 14.03
N ARG A 237 0.36 10.82 15.32
CA ARG A 237 -0.83 11.56 15.78
C ARG A 237 -0.96 12.93 15.11
N ASP A 238 0.16 13.63 14.93
CA ASP A 238 0.19 14.91 14.23
C ASP A 238 -0.13 14.75 12.74
N CYS A 239 0.32 13.68 12.09
CA CYS A 239 -0.05 13.38 10.70
C CYS A 239 -1.57 13.18 10.57
N ILE A 240 -2.17 12.37 11.44
CA ILE A 240 -3.62 12.12 11.47
C ILE A 240 -4.37 13.45 11.68
N ARG A 241 -3.97 14.26 12.67
CA ARG A 241 -4.61 15.55 12.95
C ARG A 241 -4.52 16.54 11.79
N LYS A 242 -3.44 16.49 11.00
CA LYS A 242 -3.22 17.37 9.85
C LYS A 242 -3.97 16.92 8.58
N PHE A 243 -4.70 15.80 8.62
CA PHE A 243 -5.49 15.38 7.47
C PHE A 243 -6.51 16.47 7.10
N PRO A 244 -6.50 16.99 5.86
CA PRO A 244 -7.20 18.24 5.53
C PRO A 244 -8.72 18.10 5.43
N TYR A 245 -9.25 16.87 5.46
CA TYR A 245 -10.67 16.60 5.28
C TYR A 245 -11.32 16.20 6.62
N CYS A 246 -11.75 17.20 7.40
CA CYS A 246 -12.31 17.01 8.74
C CYS A 246 -13.60 16.18 8.79
N GLU A 247 -14.37 16.20 7.69
CA GLU A 247 -15.62 15.46 7.55
C GLU A 247 -15.43 13.98 7.18
N ALA A 248 -14.21 13.55 6.88
CA ALA A 248 -13.91 12.16 6.56
C ALA A 248 -14.24 11.26 7.76
N THR A 249 -15.08 10.25 7.54
CA THR A 249 -15.56 9.34 8.58
C THR A 249 -14.40 8.57 9.23
N LEU A 250 -13.42 8.18 8.44
CA LEU A 250 -12.19 7.53 8.84
C LEU A 250 -11.37 8.41 9.78
N LEU A 251 -11.20 9.70 9.47
CA LEU A 251 -10.49 10.62 10.37
C LEU A 251 -11.20 10.70 11.73
N GLN A 252 -12.53 10.85 11.72
CA GLN A 252 -13.31 10.92 12.95
C GLN A 252 -13.16 9.63 13.78
N GLN A 253 -13.17 8.46 13.14
CA GLN A 253 -12.92 7.17 13.80
C GLN A 253 -11.51 7.11 14.40
N LEU A 254 -10.47 7.42 13.62
CA LEU A 254 -9.09 7.43 14.07
C LEU A 254 -8.90 8.35 15.29
N VAL A 255 -9.42 9.58 15.22
CA VAL A 255 -9.33 10.56 16.31
C VAL A 255 -10.05 10.07 17.56
N ARG A 256 -11.27 9.53 17.43
CA ARG A 256 -12.03 8.97 18.56
C ARG A 256 -11.28 7.84 19.26
N SER A 257 -10.56 7.00 18.49
CA SER A 257 -9.79 5.88 19.04
C SER A 257 -8.50 6.31 19.75
N ILE A 258 -7.82 7.37 19.31
CA ILE A 258 -6.49 7.74 19.81
C ILE A 258 -6.51 8.94 20.78
N ALA A 259 -7.43 9.88 20.62
CA ALA A 259 -7.49 11.10 21.44
C ALA A 259 -7.58 10.85 22.96
N PRO A 260 -8.38 9.89 23.46
CA PRO A 260 -8.45 9.61 24.90
C PRO A 260 -7.27 8.77 25.42
N VAL A 261 -6.41 8.26 24.55
CA VAL A 261 -5.32 7.36 24.92
C VAL A 261 -4.04 8.16 25.15
N GLU A 262 -3.50 8.07 26.37
CA GLU A 262 -2.21 8.68 26.71
C GLU A 262 -1.07 8.09 25.88
N ILE A 263 -0.08 8.93 25.56
CA ILE A 263 1.10 8.51 24.79
C ILE A 263 1.88 7.45 25.57
N GLY A 264 2.06 6.29 24.95
CA GLY A 264 2.71 5.13 25.56
C GLY A 264 1.74 4.02 25.99
N ASN A 265 0.43 4.27 25.93
CA ASN A 265 -0.60 3.27 26.19
C ASN A 265 -1.20 2.73 24.89
N ASN A 266 -1.87 1.58 24.97
CA ASN A 266 -2.57 0.96 23.85
C ASN A 266 -4.02 1.45 23.74
N PRO A 267 -4.60 1.48 22.52
CA PRO A 267 -3.91 1.25 21.24
C PRO A 267 -3.04 2.45 20.84
N THR A 268 -1.89 2.16 20.21
CA THR A 268 -1.00 3.22 19.67
C THR A 268 -1.58 3.81 18.39
N ALA A 269 -1.24 5.06 18.05
CA ALA A 269 -1.68 5.68 16.81
C ALA A 269 -1.21 4.89 15.57
N PHE A 270 -0.03 4.30 15.62
CA PHE A 270 0.46 3.40 14.57
C PHE A 270 -0.44 2.18 14.37
N SER A 271 -0.84 1.51 15.47
CA SER A 271 -1.69 0.31 15.40
C SER A 271 -3.08 0.64 14.84
N VAL A 272 -3.70 1.72 15.29
CA VAL A 272 -5.03 2.16 14.84
C VAL A 272 -4.97 2.57 13.37
N LEU A 273 -3.96 3.36 12.96
CA LEU A 273 -3.79 3.78 11.57
C LEU A 273 -3.56 2.59 10.64
N THR A 274 -2.70 1.64 11.03
CA THR A 274 -2.42 0.46 10.22
C THR A 274 -3.68 -0.39 10.05
N GLN A 275 -4.39 -0.68 11.15
CA GLN A 275 -5.63 -1.46 11.11
C GLN A 275 -6.70 -0.81 10.22
N ALA A 276 -6.84 0.51 10.30
CA ALA A 276 -7.75 1.29 9.46
C ALA A 276 -7.40 1.18 7.97
N LEU A 277 -6.12 1.19 7.61
CA LEU A 277 -5.68 1.25 6.21
C LEU A 277 -5.47 -0.13 5.56
N THR A 278 -5.18 -1.17 6.34
CA THR A 278 -4.93 -2.53 5.82
C THR A 278 -6.10 -3.50 6.04
N GLY A 279 -7.13 -3.08 6.79
CA GLY A 279 -8.26 -3.90 7.20
C GLY A 279 -8.04 -4.61 8.55
N GLN A 280 -9.13 -5.08 9.17
CA GLN A 280 -9.07 -5.84 10.42
C GLN A 280 -8.32 -7.16 10.20
N MET A 281 -7.10 -7.25 10.73
CA MET A 281 -6.36 -8.50 10.88
C MET A 281 -6.82 -9.18 12.18
N THR A 282 -8.02 -9.76 12.19
CA THR A 282 -8.42 -10.61 13.32
C THR A 282 -7.52 -11.85 13.33
N PHE A 283 -6.72 -12.01 14.38
CA PHE A 283 -5.87 -13.17 14.67
C PHE A 283 -4.61 -13.35 13.81
N VAL A 284 -3.80 -12.30 13.65
CA VAL A 284 -2.42 -12.49 13.17
C VAL A 284 -1.47 -12.33 14.35
N ASP A 285 -1.10 -13.45 14.97
CA ASP A 285 0.06 -13.60 15.87
C ASP A 285 1.38 -13.46 15.08
N ALA A 286 1.50 -12.44 14.23
CA ALA A 286 2.76 -12.15 13.55
C ALA A 286 3.57 -11.21 14.43
N ASP A 287 4.72 -11.68 14.87
CA ASP A 287 5.71 -10.82 15.52
C ASP A 287 6.18 -9.74 14.53
N TYR A 288 5.85 -8.48 14.82
CA TYR A 288 6.35 -7.34 14.07
C TYR A 288 7.64 -6.82 14.70
N CYS A 289 8.57 -6.40 13.86
CA CYS A 289 9.76 -5.71 14.34
C CYS A 289 9.37 -4.39 15.00
N ALA A 290 9.65 -4.24 16.30
CA ALA A 290 9.38 -3.00 17.03
C ALA A 290 10.09 -1.76 16.43
N THR A 291 11.16 -1.98 15.65
CA THR A 291 11.95 -0.92 15.03
C THR A 291 11.39 -0.48 13.67
N CYS A 292 11.04 -1.43 12.79
CA CYS A 292 10.69 -1.10 11.40
C CYS A 292 9.33 -1.63 10.95
N GLY A 293 8.56 -2.28 11.83
CA GLY A 293 7.25 -2.85 11.52
C GLY A 293 7.28 -4.08 10.59
N GLU A 294 8.45 -4.68 10.35
CA GLU A 294 8.57 -5.85 9.48
C GLU A 294 7.94 -7.09 10.11
N LYS A 295 7.12 -7.82 9.35
CA LYS A 295 6.49 -9.09 9.78
C LYS A 295 7.53 -10.20 9.98
N GLY A 296 7.30 -11.07 10.97
CA GLY A 296 8.12 -12.26 11.22
C GLY A 296 9.47 -11.98 11.89
N ALA A 297 9.58 -10.88 12.64
CA ALA A 297 10.84 -10.48 13.28
C ALA A 297 10.97 -11.08 14.69
N ASP A 298 11.38 -12.33 14.78
CA ASP A 298 11.42 -13.10 16.03
C ASP A 298 12.50 -12.59 17.02
N LYS A 299 13.74 -12.31 16.54
CA LYS A 299 14.86 -11.86 17.41
C LYS A 299 15.70 -10.74 16.82
N ARG A 300 16.07 -10.85 15.54
CA ARG A 300 16.81 -9.81 14.81
C ARG A 300 16.12 -9.60 13.49
N CYS A 301 15.65 -8.38 13.24
CA CYS A 301 14.98 -8.08 12.00
C CYS A 301 15.94 -8.24 10.82
N SER A 302 15.56 -9.04 9.82
CA SER A 302 16.37 -9.27 8.63
C SER A 302 16.61 -7.98 7.83
N LEU A 303 15.67 -7.03 7.89
CA LEU A 303 15.73 -5.75 7.18
C LEU A 303 16.50 -4.68 7.95
N CYS A 304 16.03 -4.27 9.12
CA CYS A 304 16.69 -3.18 9.86
C CYS A 304 17.86 -3.64 10.75
N LYS A 305 18.11 -4.96 10.82
CA LYS A 305 19.16 -5.60 11.66
C LYS A 305 19.05 -5.33 13.16
N ALA A 306 18.02 -4.61 13.61
CA ALA A 306 17.74 -4.34 15.01
C ALA A 306 17.26 -5.59 15.74
N VAL A 307 17.65 -5.72 17.01
CA VAL A 307 17.16 -6.77 17.89
C VAL A 307 15.73 -6.43 18.30
N SER A 308 14.78 -7.31 17.99
CA SER A 308 13.41 -7.19 18.48
C SER A 308 13.48 -7.45 19.99
N ARG A 309 13.50 -6.38 20.79
CA ARG A 309 13.30 -6.52 22.23
C ARG A 309 11.80 -6.71 22.42
N ARG A 310 11.39 -7.91 22.87
CA ARG A 310 10.05 -8.12 23.40
C ARG A 310 9.82 -7.06 24.47
N LEU A 311 8.78 -6.25 24.31
CA LEU A 311 8.13 -5.58 25.43
C LEU A 311 7.02 -6.51 25.90
#